data_AF-A0A7V1NAR6-F1
#
_entry.id   AF-A0A7V1NAR6-F1
#
_cell.length_a   1.000
_cell.length_b   1.000
_cell.length_c   1.000
_cell.angle_alpha   90.00
_cell.angle_beta   90.00
_cell.angle_gamma   90.00
#
_symmetry.space_group_name_H-M   'P 1'
#
loop_
_entity.id
_entity.type
_entity.pdbx_description
1 polymer ?
#
loop_
_entity_poly.entity_id
_entity_poly.type
_entity_poly.pdbx_seq_one_letter_code
_entity_poly.pdbx_strand_id
1 'polypeptide(L)' 'PLGEIPKDDDVANACIFFCSDYSRMVTGETLLVNAGEILR' A
#
# COMPACT_ATOMS: atom_id res chain seq x y z
N PRO A 1 -0.49 12.02 -8.29
CA PRO A 1 -0.73 12.09 -6.83
C PRO A 1 -2.23 12.31 -6.58
N LEU A 2 -2.82 11.63 -5.59
CA LEU A 2 -4.27 11.61 -5.36
C LEU A 2 -4.81 12.89 -4.68
N GLY A 3 -3.93 13.74 -4.14
CA GLY A 3 -4.32 15.03 -3.57
C GLY A 3 -5.01 14.92 -2.20
N GLU A 4 -4.98 13.73 -1.58
CA GLU A 4 -5.48 13.46 -0.24
C GLU A 4 -4.40 12.81 0.62
N ILE A 5 -4.54 12.95 1.94
CA ILE A 5 -3.68 12.30 2.92
C ILE A 5 -4.27 10.91 3.21
N PRO A 6 -3.53 9.81 2.99
CA PRO A 6 -3.97 8.48 3.37
C PRO A 6 -4.31 8.41 4.85
N LYS A 7 -5.39 7.71 5.18
CA LYS A 7 -5.77 7.40 6.56
C LYS A 7 -5.13 6.10 7.01
N ASP A 8 -5.18 5.85 8.31
CA ASP A 8 -4.66 4.60 8.91
C ASP A 8 -5.28 3.35 8.26
N ASP A 9 -6.57 3.41 7.90
CA ASP A 9 -7.28 2.31 7.23
C ASP A 9 -6.73 2.00 5.83
N ASP A 10 -6.20 3.00 5.11
CA ASP A 10 -5.61 2.77 3.78
C ASP A 10 -4.33 1.93 3.89
N VAL A 11 -3.51 2.20 4.91
CA VAL A 11 -2.32 1.40 5.23
C VAL A 11 -2.73 0.01 5.72
N ALA A 12 -3.73 -0.09 6.60
CA ALA A 12 -4.21 -1.36 7.11
C ALA A 12 -4.75 -2.28 6.01
N ASN A 13 -5.51 -1.74 5.05
CA ASN A 13 -6.03 -2.51 3.90
C ASN A 13 -4.90 -3.02 3.00
N ALA A 14 -3.82 -2.26 2.81
CA ALA A 14 -2.63 -2.72 2.09
C ALA A 14 -1.92 -3.88 2.83
N CYS A 15 -1.86 -3.83 4.16
CA CYS A 15 -1.35 -4.94 4.96
C CYS A 15 -2.20 -6.20 4.80
N ILE A 16 -3.54 -6.06 4.76
CA ILE A 16 -4.45 -7.20 4.54
C ILE A 16 -4.15 -7.88 3.20
N PHE A 17 -3.86 -7.13 2.12
CA PHE A 17 -3.42 -7.71 0.86
C PHE A 17 -2.17 -8.59 1.05
N PHE A 18 -1.13 -8.08 1.74
CA PHE A 18 0.07 -8.85 2.00
C PHE A 18 -0.15 -10.08 2.89
N CYS A 19 -1.11 -10.03 3.80
CA CYS A 19 -1.48 -11.17 4.65
C CYS A 19 -2.41 -12.19 3.96
N SER A 20 -2.88 -11.90 2.75
CA SER A 20 -3.82 -12.76 2.01
C SER A 20 -3.13 -13.71 1.02
N ASP A 21 -3.86 -14.73 0.54
CA ASP A 21 -3.34 -15.62 -0.51
C ASP A 21 -3.09 -14.91 -1.86
N TYR A 22 -3.65 -13.71 -2.05
CA TYR A 22 -3.45 -12.93 -3.27
C TYR A 22 -2.00 -12.46 -3.45
N SER A 23 -1.25 -12.31 -2.36
CA SER A 23 0.14 -11.89 -2.37
C SER A 23 1.14 -13.06 -2.35
N ARG A 24 0.71 -14.33 -2.53
CA ARG A 24 1.56 -15.52 -2.30
C ARG A 24 2.89 -15.57 -3.07
N MET A 25 3.02 -14.83 -4.17
CA MET A 25 4.24 -14.74 -4.97
C MET A 25 4.93 -13.37 -4.87
N VAL A 26 4.43 -12.46 -4.03
CA VAL A 26 4.98 -11.12 -3.81
C VAL A 26 5.87 -11.16 -2.57
N THR A 27 7.17 -10.94 -2.76
CA THR A 27 8.17 -10.97 -1.69
C THR A 27 9.34 -10.04 -2.03
N GLY A 28 9.99 -9.48 -1.01
CA GLY A 28 11.10 -8.54 -1.18
C GLY A 28 10.70 -7.12 -1.63
N GLU A 29 9.41 -6.85 -1.76
CA GLU A 29 8.88 -5.59 -2.26
C GLU A 29 8.56 -4.58 -1.15
N THR A 30 8.56 -3.29 -1.51
CA THR A 30 8.08 -2.20 -0.66
C THR A 30 6.92 -1.49 -1.34
N LEU A 31 5.72 -1.56 -0.74
CA LEU A 31 4.55 -0.83 -1.23
C LEU A 31 4.45 0.52 -0.52
N LEU A 32 4.52 1.60 -1.30
CA LEU A 32 4.33 2.96 -0.80
C LEU A 32 2.83 3.31 -0.76
N VAL A 33 2.27 3.40 0.43
CA VAL A 33 0.89 3.88 0.66
C VAL A 33 0.93 5.36 1.01
N ASN A 34 1.20 6.20 0.02
CA ASN A 34 1.47 7.63 0.22
C ASN A 34 0.71 8.55 -0.75
N ALA A 35 -0.39 8.07 -1.33
CA ALA A 35 -1.17 8.82 -2.34
C ALA A 35 -0.32 9.33 -3.54
N GLY A 36 0.82 8.68 -3.83
CA GLY A 36 1.74 9.08 -4.89
C GLY A 36 2.57 10.34 -4.59
N GLU A 37 2.81 10.65 -3.32
CA GLU A 37 3.59 11.82 -2.89
C GLU A 37 5.06 11.78 -3.37
N ILE A 38 5.68 10.60 -3.36
CA ILE A 38 7.12 10.42 -3.67
C ILE A 38 7.41 10.33 -5.18
N LEU A 39 6.41 10.02 -6.01
CA LEU A 39 6.57 9.77 -7.46
C LEU A 39 6.04 10.94 -8.32
N ARG A 40 6.34 12.18 -7.93
CA ARG A 40 5.98 13.35 -8.73
C ARG A 40 6.81 13.48 -10.01
#